data_AF-A0A846PGJ3-F1
#
_entry.id   AF-A0A846PGJ3-F1
#
_cell.length_a   1.000
_cell.length_b   1.000
_cell.length_c   1.000
_cell.angle_alpha   90.00
_cell.angle_beta   90.00
_cell.angle_gamma   90.00
#
_symmetry.space_group_name_H-M   'P 1'
#
loop_
_entity.id
_entity.type
_entity.pdbx_description
1 polymer ?
#
loop_
_entity_poly.entity_id
_entity_poly.type
_entity_poly.pdbx_seq_one_letter_code
_entity_poly.pdbx_strand_id
1 'polypeptide(L)' 'MWAFVEKRPPAYMRLRQEAADGKSPEFKWGPWEKTCPSCGTQYLPSEFTHCGKCGAKLDK' A
#
# COMPACT_ATOMS: atom_id res chain seq x y z
N MET A 1 -4.60 23.68 -18.72
CA MET A 1 -4.41 22.68 -17.65
C MET A 1 -4.96 21.31 -18.09
N TRP A 2 -4.45 20.76 -19.21
CA TRP A 2 -4.97 19.52 -19.83
C TRP A 2 -3.89 18.46 -20.05
N ALA A 3 -2.66 18.88 -20.38
CA ALA A 3 -1.52 18.01 -20.70
C ALA A 3 -1.16 16.93 -19.65
N PHE A 4 -1.49 17.13 -18.38
CA PHE A 4 -1.24 16.15 -17.31
C PHE A 4 -2.36 15.12 -17.18
N VAL A 5 -3.62 15.52 -17.41
CA VAL A 5 -4.80 14.66 -17.28
C VAL A 5 -4.85 13.63 -18.40
N GLU A 6 -4.46 14.02 -19.61
CA GLU A 6 -4.39 13.12 -20.78
C GLU A 6 -3.35 12.02 -20.61
N LYS A 7 -2.20 12.33 -19.99
CA LYS A 7 -1.13 11.35 -19.76
C LYS A 7 -1.38 10.45 -18.55
N ARG A 8 -2.14 10.93 -17.57
CA ARG A 8 -2.42 10.21 -16.32
C ARG A 8 -3.85 10.45 -15.88
N PRO A 9 -4.81 9.65 -16.39
CA PRO A 9 -6.20 9.81 -16.00
C PRO A 9 -6.38 9.52 -14.50
N PRO A 10 -7.26 10.27 -13.82
CA PRO A 10 -7.54 10.05 -12.40
C PRO A 10 -8.28 8.73 -12.17
N ALA A 11 -7.84 7.95 -11.18
CA ALA A 11 -8.35 6.61 -10.89
C ALA A 11 -9.56 6.62 -9.93
N TYR A 12 -10.57 7.47 -10.17
CA TYR A 12 -11.69 7.67 -9.24
C TYR A 12 -12.46 6.39 -8.88
N MET A 13 -12.75 5.55 -9.87
CA MET A 13 -13.48 4.29 -9.64
C MET A 13 -12.67 3.30 -8.81
N ARG A 14 -11.37 3.23 -9.04
CA ARG A 14 -10.46 2.37 -8.28
C ARG A 14 -10.45 2.77 -6.81
N LEU A 15 -10.29 4.07 -6.53
CA LEU A 15 -10.29 4.60 -5.16
C LEU A 15 -11.60 4.32 -4.42
N ARG A 16 -12.75 4.41 -5.11
CA ARG A 16 -14.06 4.07 -4.53
C ARG A 16 -14.20 2.59 -4.22
N GLN A 17 -13.69 1.71 -5.09
CA GLN A 17 -13.70 0.27 -4.86
C GLN A 17 -12.77 -0.10 -3.70
N GLU A 18 -11.56 0.47 -3.63
CA GLU A 18 -10.62 0.26 -2.53
C GLU A 18 -11.27 0.65 -1.18
N ALA A 19 -11.92 1.81 -1.13
CA ALA A 19 -12.66 2.25 0.07
C ALA A 19 -13.82 1.31 0.45
N ALA A 20 -14.55 0.78 -0.54
CA ALA A 20 -15.65 -0.16 -0.30
C ALA A 20 -15.18 -1.54 0.20
N ASP A 21 -13.99 -1.99 -0.25
CA ASP A 21 -13.34 -3.25 0.15
C ASP A 21 -12.69 -3.16 1.55
N GLY A 22 -12.86 -2.03 2.26
CA GLY A 22 -12.25 -1.80 3.57
C GLY A 22 -10.76 -1.52 3.52
N LYS A 23 -10.18 -1.33 2.32
CA LYS A 23 -8.80 -0.90 2.14
C LYS A 23 -8.72 0.61 2.25
N SER A 24 -7.59 1.12 2.73
CA SER A 24 -7.35 2.55 2.82
C SER A 24 -6.83 3.11 1.48
N PRO A 25 -7.63 3.85 0.69
CA PRO A 25 -7.16 4.46 -0.56
C PRO A 25 -6.10 5.55 -0.34
N GLU A 26 -5.94 6.00 0.91
CA GLU A 26 -4.95 6.98 1.35
C GLU A 26 -3.53 6.40 1.37
N PHE A 27 -3.41 5.09 1.61
CA PHE A 27 -2.12 4.41 1.68
C PHE A 27 -1.81 3.66 0.39
N LYS A 28 -0.78 4.13 -0.31
CA LYS A 28 -0.34 3.59 -1.61
C LYS A 28 0.00 2.09 -1.60
N TRP A 29 0.39 1.55 -0.44
CA TRP A 29 0.82 0.15 -0.26
C TRP A 29 0.02 -0.56 0.84
N GLY A 30 -1.19 -0.09 1.09
CA GLY A 30 -2.02 -0.52 2.21
C GLY A 30 -1.61 0.09 3.57
N PRO A 31 -2.46 -0.08 4.58
CA PRO A 31 -2.24 0.44 5.93
C PRO A 31 -1.02 -0.19 6.62
N TRP A 32 -0.54 0.44 7.69
CA TRP A 32 0.70 0.07 8.39
C TRP A 32 0.47 -0.96 9.51
N GLU A 33 0.02 -2.16 9.14
CA GLU A 33 -0.44 -3.17 10.12
C GLU A 33 0.62 -4.22 10.46
N LYS A 34 1.65 -4.41 9.62
CA LYS A 34 2.58 -5.54 9.75
C LYS A 34 3.74 -5.23 10.69
N THR A 35 4.21 -6.26 11.38
CA THR A 35 5.47 -6.26 12.12
C THR A 35 6.35 -7.38 11.60
N CYS A 36 7.64 -7.09 11.36
CA CYS A 36 8.58 -8.07 10.86
C CYS A 36 8.99 -9.05 11.98
N PRO A 37 8.78 -10.37 11.80
CA PRO A 37 9.14 -11.36 12.81
C PRO A 37 10.65 -11.57 12.95
N SER A 38 11.43 -11.22 11.92
CA SER A 38 12.88 -11.44 11.91
C SER A 38 13.68 -10.31 12.57
N CYS A 39 13.30 -9.05 12.34
CA CYS A 39 14.06 -7.90 12.85
C CYS A 39 13.26 -6.97 13.79
N GLY A 40 11.99 -7.29 14.05
CA GLY A 40 11.14 -6.51 14.96
C GLY A 40 10.71 -5.14 14.43
N THR A 41 10.95 -4.84 13.15
CA THR A 41 10.46 -3.58 12.54
C THR A 41 8.94 -3.57 12.57
N GLN A 42 8.36 -2.50 13.09
CA GLN A 42 6.90 -2.29 13.16
C GLN A 42 6.43 -1.38 12.03
N TYR A 43 5.12 -1.28 11.87
CA TYR A 43 4.48 -0.39 10.89
C TYR A 43 4.96 -0.67 9.46
N LEU A 44 4.96 -1.94 9.04
CA LEU A 44 5.14 -2.29 7.64
C LEU A 44 3.78 -2.25 6.91
N PRO A 45 3.75 -1.80 5.64
CA PRO A 45 2.51 -1.77 4.87
C PRO A 45 1.95 -3.18 4.66
N SER A 46 0.62 -3.29 4.68
CA SER A 46 -0.07 -4.58 4.54
C SER A 46 0.19 -5.26 3.18
N GLU A 47 0.51 -4.52 2.12
CA GLU A 47 0.84 -5.12 0.82
C GLU A 47 2.30 -5.59 0.70
N PHE A 48 3.19 -5.26 1.65
CA PHE A 48 4.59 -5.67 1.56
C PHE A 48 4.74 -7.17 1.83
N THR A 49 5.47 -7.84 0.94
CA THR A 49 5.85 -9.27 1.04
C THR A 49 7.22 -9.47 1.69
N HIS A 50 8.05 -8.43 1.72
CA HIS A 50 9.41 -8.46 2.27
C HIS A 50 9.66 -7.25 3.17
N CYS A 51 10.48 -7.43 4.19
CA CYS A 51 10.88 -6.35 5.08
C CYS A 51 11.85 -5.40 4.37
N GLY A 52 11.51 -4.12 4.30
CA GLY A 52 12.40 -3.08 3.73
C GLY A 52 13.68 -2.83 4.53
N LYS A 53 13.77 -3.33 5.78
CA LYS A 53 14.96 -3.17 6.63
C LYS A 53 15.92 -4.36 6.54
N CYS A 54 15.43 -5.59 6.66
CA CYS A 54 16.27 -6.79 6.71
C CYS A 54 16.13 -7.73 5.52
N GLY A 55 15.20 -7.48 4.58
CA GLY A 55 14.95 -8.34 3.42
C GLY A 55 14.20 -9.65 3.73
N ALA A 56 13.93 -9.95 5.01
CA ALA A 56 13.19 -11.15 5.38
C ALA A 56 11.77 -11.15 4.79
N LYS A 57 11.26 -12.33 4.42
CA LYS A 57 9.89 -12.50 3.96
C LYS A 57 8.91 -12.24 5.10
N LEU A 58 7.94 -11.37 4.87
CA LEU A 58 6.83 -11.12 5.77
C LEU A 58 5.77 -12.17 5.44
N ASP A 59 5.81 -13.29 6.16
CA ASP A 59 4.73 -14.28 6.05
C ASP A 59 3.44 -13.72 6.68
N LYS A 60 2.32 -14.24 6.20
CA LYS A 60 1.04 -13.55 6.12
C LYS A 60 0.36 -13.34 7.47
#